data_AF-A0A2N5KGC2-F1
#
_entry.id   AF-A0A2N5KGC2-F1
#
_cell.length_a   1.000
_cell.length_b   1.000
_cell.length_c   1.000
_cell.angle_alpha   90.00
_cell.angle_beta   90.00
_cell.angle_gamma   90.00
#
_symmetry.space_group_name_H-M   'P 1'
#
loop_
_entity.id
_entity.type
_entity.pdbx_description
1 polymer ?
#
loop_
_entity_poly.entity_id
_entity_poly.type
_entity_poly.pdbx_seq_one_letter_code
_entity_poly.pdbx_strand_id
1 'polypeptide(L)'
;MIDQKSSAPAHPSTPETVPGYVLRGLGLYELHADEILDSYQGGGRWLVPSGTDAGNVYEVRTGTRPERNRCECRGFASHGHCSHVVAAGRVAKKSAVCDGCGERVWSRELVEVGADSLSFFEGDVLCRRCAREHGEA
;
A
#
# COMPACT_ATOMS: atom_id res chain seq x y z
N MET A 1 13.55 56.45 25.42
CA MET A 1 12.23 55.95 24.97
C MET A 1 12.46 54.55 24.45
N ILE A 2 11.79 53.55 25.03
CA ILE A 2 12.17 52.13 24.97
C ILE A 2 11.36 51.45 23.86
N ASP A 3 12.07 50.75 22.97
CA ASP A 3 11.57 49.87 21.91
C ASP A 3 10.48 48.90 22.40
N GLN A 4 9.26 49.00 21.85
CA GLN A 4 8.24 47.96 21.99
C GLN A 4 8.27 47.05 20.76
N LYS A 5 9.00 45.95 20.88
CA LYS A 5 8.97 44.83 19.93
C LYS A 5 7.74 43.97 20.27
N SER A 6 6.69 44.09 19.46
CA SER A 6 5.45 43.33 19.62
C SER A 6 5.70 41.85 19.30
N SER A 7 5.76 41.00 20.32
CA SER A 7 5.81 39.54 20.18
C SER A 7 4.43 39.02 19.78
N ALA A 8 4.34 38.40 18.60
CA ALA A 8 3.16 37.64 18.19
C ALA A 8 2.97 36.43 19.14
N PRO A 9 1.73 36.08 19.50
CA PRO A 9 1.46 34.92 20.35
C PRO A 9 1.82 33.64 19.60
N ALA A 10 2.57 32.75 20.26
CA ALA A 10 2.80 31.40 19.78
C ALA A 10 1.47 30.65 19.69
N HIS A 11 1.11 30.20 18.49
CA HIS A 11 -0.03 29.31 18.30
C HIS A 11 0.23 28.00 19.05
N PRO A 12 -0.71 27.51 19.87
CA PRO A 12 -0.58 26.21 20.52
C PRO A 12 -0.61 25.12 19.44
N SER A 13 0.43 24.28 19.41
CA SER A 13 0.49 23.08 18.59
C SER A 13 -0.64 22.13 19.01
N THR A 14 -1.74 22.13 18.27
CA THR A 14 -2.76 21.07 18.38
C THR A 14 -2.08 19.73 18.10
N PRO A 15 -2.38 18.66 18.86
CA PRO A 15 -1.90 17.33 18.53
C PRO A 15 -2.36 16.99 17.11
N GLU A 16 -1.41 16.62 16.25
CA GLU A 16 -1.67 16.25 14.85
C GLU A 16 -2.70 15.11 14.83
N THR A 17 -3.96 15.46 14.55
CA THR A 17 -5.03 14.50 14.46
C THR A 17 -4.87 13.76 13.15
N VAL A 18 -4.85 12.42 13.20
CA VAL A 18 -4.74 11.58 11.99
C VAL A 18 -5.85 11.98 11.01
N PRO A 19 -5.52 12.34 9.75
CA PRO A 19 -6.53 12.79 8.80
C PRO A 19 -7.60 11.73 8.55
N GLY A 20 -8.87 12.15 8.46
CA GLY A 20 -9.99 11.21 8.34
C GLY A 20 -9.93 10.29 7.11
N TYR A 21 -9.30 10.70 6.01
CA TYR A 21 -9.11 9.82 4.85
C TYR A 21 -8.16 8.65 5.13
N VAL A 22 -7.20 8.83 6.05
CA VAL A 22 -6.28 7.78 6.48
C VAL A 22 -7.04 6.75 7.29
N LEU A 23 -7.85 7.18 8.26
CA LEU A 23 -8.68 6.27 9.07
C LEU A 23 -9.64 5.47 8.20
N ARG A 24 -10.32 6.12 7.23
CA ARG A 24 -11.15 5.40 6.24
C ARG A 24 -10.36 4.43 5.38
N GLY A 25 -9.15 4.79 4.98
CA GLY A 25 -8.27 3.90 4.22
C GLY A 25 -7.81 2.68 5.01
N LEU A 26 -7.60 2.83 6.32
CA LEU A 26 -7.32 1.69 7.21
C LEU A 26 -8.54 0.77 7.33
N GLY A 27 -9.75 1.33 7.47
CA GLY A 27 -10.98 0.53 7.45
C GLY A 27 -11.18 -0.23 6.13
N LEU A 28 -10.89 0.40 4.99
CA LEU A 28 -10.91 -0.29 3.68
C LEU A 28 -9.89 -1.43 3.62
N TYR A 29 -8.68 -1.21 4.12
CA TYR A 29 -7.66 -2.25 4.20
C TYR A 29 -8.14 -3.42 5.08
N GLU A 30 -8.70 -3.15 6.26
CA GLU A 30 -9.16 -4.20 7.17
C GLU A 30 -10.28 -5.06 6.57
N LEU A 31 -11.16 -4.47 5.77
CA LEU A 31 -12.29 -5.16 5.17
C LEU A 31 -11.95 -5.87 3.85
N HIS A 32 -11.08 -5.28 3.03
CA HIS A 32 -10.88 -5.68 1.63
C HIS A 32 -9.41 -6.01 1.29
N ALA A 33 -8.53 -6.24 2.27
CA ALA A 33 -7.10 -6.49 2.02
C ALA A 33 -6.85 -7.60 1.00
N ASP A 34 -7.52 -8.75 1.13
CA ASP A 34 -7.33 -9.90 0.24
C ASP A 34 -7.90 -9.63 -1.15
N GLU A 35 -9.09 -9.03 -1.26
CA GLU A 35 -9.68 -8.62 -2.55
C GLU A 35 -8.79 -7.62 -3.29
N ILE A 36 -8.23 -6.64 -2.57
CA ILE A 36 -7.29 -5.69 -3.14
C ILE A 36 -6.03 -6.45 -3.59
N LEU A 37 -5.50 -7.38 -2.78
CA LEU A 37 -4.31 -8.16 -3.16
C LEU A 37 -4.55 -8.97 -4.45
N ASP A 38 -5.67 -9.67 -4.54
CA ASP A 38 -6.04 -10.50 -5.68
C ASP A 38 -6.28 -9.66 -6.95
N SER A 39 -6.60 -8.37 -6.79
CA SER A 39 -6.81 -7.44 -7.91
C SER A 39 -5.53 -6.87 -8.53
N TYR A 40 -4.33 -7.32 -8.12
CA TYR A 40 -3.07 -6.77 -8.63
C TYR A 40 -2.95 -6.93 -10.16
N GLN A 41 -2.69 -5.82 -10.86
CA GLN A 41 -2.57 -5.81 -12.33
C GLN A 41 -1.15 -5.51 -12.85
N GLY A 42 -0.15 -5.60 -11.97
CA GLY A 42 1.23 -5.21 -12.30
C GLY A 42 1.47 -3.70 -12.26
N GLY A 43 2.75 -3.29 -12.24
CA GLY A 43 3.14 -1.88 -12.30
C GLY A 43 2.64 -1.01 -11.14
N GLY A 44 2.31 -1.64 -10.01
CA GLY A 44 1.73 -0.98 -8.84
C GLY A 44 0.25 -0.61 -8.98
N ARG A 45 -0.48 -1.19 -9.94
CA ARG A 45 -1.92 -0.97 -10.14
C ARG A 45 -2.76 -2.02 -9.41
N TRP A 46 -3.87 -1.54 -8.86
CA TRP A 46 -4.79 -2.28 -8.01
C TRP A 46 -6.22 -1.82 -8.29
N LEU A 47 -7.20 -2.67 -8.03
CA LEU A 47 -8.60 -2.26 -7.92
C LEU A 47 -8.96 -2.18 -6.44
N VAL A 48 -9.50 -1.04 -6.01
CA VAL A 48 -9.89 -0.84 -4.62
C VAL A 48 -11.40 -0.57 -4.55
N PRO A 49 -12.16 -1.37 -3.76
CA PRO A 49 -13.57 -1.12 -3.53
C PRO A 49 -13.84 0.26 -2.93
N SER A 50 -14.98 0.83 -3.33
CA SER A 50 -15.51 2.05 -2.73
C SER A 50 -15.95 1.77 -1.29
N GLY A 51 -15.59 2.67 -0.36
CA GLY A 51 -16.04 2.59 1.02
C GLY A 51 -17.46 3.10 1.26
N THR A 52 -18.10 3.70 0.26
CA THR A 52 -19.42 4.34 0.40
C THR A 52 -20.46 3.83 -0.60
N ASP A 53 -20.03 3.38 -1.78
CA ASP A 53 -20.93 2.92 -2.85
C ASP A 53 -20.65 1.45 -3.14
N ALA A 54 -21.48 0.56 -2.62
CA ALA A 54 -21.34 -0.87 -2.84
C ALA A 54 -21.34 -1.19 -4.35
N GLY A 55 -20.35 -1.96 -4.80
CA GLY A 55 -20.21 -2.40 -6.20
C GLY A 55 -19.32 -1.51 -7.08
N ASN A 56 -18.93 -0.32 -6.62
CA ASN A 56 -17.95 0.50 -7.33
C ASN A 56 -16.51 0.13 -6.92
N VAL A 57 -15.62 0.01 -7.90
CA VAL A 57 -14.17 -0.16 -7.71
C VAL A 57 -13.44 0.98 -8.41
N TYR A 58 -12.27 1.35 -7.89
CA TYR A 58 -11.41 2.39 -8.47
C TYR A 58 -10.06 1.81 -8.82
N GLU A 59 -9.52 2.15 -10.00
CA GLU A 59 -8.12 1.88 -10.28
C GLU A 59 -7.25 2.80 -9.39
N VAL A 60 -6.30 2.18 -8.71
CA VAL A 60 -5.32 2.84 -7.86
C VAL A 60 -3.93 2.42 -8.28
N ARG A 61 -3.09 3.41 -8.57
CA ARG A 61 -1.67 3.20 -8.76
C ARG A 61 -0.92 3.65 -7.51
N THR A 62 -0.14 2.75 -6.93
CA THR A 62 0.77 3.05 -5.83
C THR A 62 2.21 2.95 -6.29
N GLY A 63 3.00 4.00 -6.06
CA GLY A 63 4.43 4.01 -6.34
C GLY A 63 5.27 3.94 -5.06
N THR A 64 6.58 3.77 -5.22
CA THR A 64 7.56 3.87 -4.12
C THR A 64 7.66 5.28 -3.54
N ARG A 65 7.22 6.29 -4.29
CA ARG A 65 7.19 7.68 -3.86
C ARG A 65 5.76 8.24 -3.91
N PRO A 66 5.33 9.05 -2.92
CA PRO A 66 3.95 9.52 -2.82
C PRO A 66 3.43 10.25 -4.07
N GLU A 67 4.28 11.03 -4.75
CA GLU A 67 3.93 11.81 -5.93
C GLU A 67 3.59 10.96 -7.16
N ARG A 68 3.91 9.66 -7.12
CA ARG A 68 3.56 8.69 -8.17
C ARG A 68 2.23 8.00 -7.92
N ASN A 69 1.62 8.22 -6.77
CA ASN A 69 0.32 7.65 -6.45
C ASN A 69 -0.77 8.29 -7.31
N ARG A 70 -1.69 7.51 -7.83
CA ARG A 70 -2.87 7.98 -8.58
C ARG A 70 -4.08 7.16 -8.18
N CYS A 71 -5.25 7.77 -8.23
CA CYS A 71 -6.52 7.09 -8.06
C CYS A 71 -7.57 7.81 -8.91
N GLU A 72 -8.46 7.04 -9.53
CA GLU A 72 -9.53 7.57 -10.39
C GLU A 72 -10.70 8.18 -9.60
N CYS A 73 -10.72 8.03 -8.28
CA CYS A 73 -11.80 8.57 -7.48
C CYS A 73 -11.78 10.11 -7.45
N ARG A 74 -12.98 10.71 -7.38
CA ARG A 74 -13.15 12.17 -7.33
C ARG A 74 -12.39 12.81 -6.17
N GLY A 75 -12.32 12.13 -5.02
CA GLY A 75 -11.58 12.62 -3.85
C GLY A 75 -10.09 12.83 -4.13
N PHE A 76 -9.47 11.93 -4.91
CA PHE A 76 -8.08 12.06 -5.31
C PHE A 76 -7.88 13.21 -6.31
N ALA A 77 -8.77 13.34 -7.29
CA ALA A 77 -8.71 14.46 -8.25
C ALA A 77 -8.78 15.84 -7.57
N SER A 78 -9.58 15.96 -6.50
CA SER A 78 -9.75 17.22 -5.76
C SER A 78 -8.63 17.52 -4.77
N HIS A 79 -8.00 16.51 -4.16
CA HIS A 79 -7.12 16.71 -3.01
C HIS A 79 -5.70 16.11 -3.17
N GLY A 80 -5.47 15.30 -4.19
CA GLY A 80 -4.21 14.56 -4.38
C GLY A 80 -3.99 13.42 -3.38
N HIS A 81 -4.98 13.09 -2.55
CA HIS A 81 -4.96 11.98 -1.61
C HIS A 81 -6.37 11.42 -1.39
N CYS A 82 -6.49 10.13 -1.09
CA CYS A 82 -7.76 9.48 -0.79
C CYS A 82 -7.56 8.22 0.06
N SER A 83 -8.64 7.67 0.59
CA SER A 83 -8.63 6.41 1.35
C SER A 83 -8.18 5.21 0.52
N HIS A 84 -8.47 5.18 -0.79
CA HIS A 84 -8.11 4.05 -1.66
C HIS A 84 -6.58 3.92 -1.83
N VAL A 85 -5.87 5.05 -1.99
CA VAL A 85 -4.39 5.06 -2.05
C VAL A 85 -3.78 4.57 -0.73
N VAL A 86 -4.40 4.94 0.41
CA VAL A 86 -3.95 4.45 1.71
C VAL A 86 -4.13 2.94 1.82
N ALA A 87 -5.30 2.40 1.44
CA ALA A 87 -5.58 0.97 1.48
C ALA A 87 -4.65 0.17 0.57
N ALA A 88 -4.57 0.53 -0.72
CA ALA A 88 -3.66 -0.11 -1.67
C ALA A 88 -2.19 0.00 -1.24
N GLY A 89 -1.78 1.15 -0.71
CA GLY A 89 -0.41 1.35 -0.21
C GLY A 89 -0.07 0.42 0.95
N ARG A 90 -1.04 0.12 1.82
CA ARG A 90 -0.86 -0.87 2.90
C ARG A 90 -0.73 -2.29 2.37
N VAL A 91 -1.54 -2.68 1.39
CA VAL A 91 -1.42 -3.98 0.71
C VAL A 91 -0.06 -4.10 0.01
N ALA A 92 0.32 -3.08 -0.77
CA ALA A 92 1.60 -3.04 -1.48
C ALA A 92 2.81 -3.17 -0.55
N LYS A 93 2.77 -2.54 0.63
CA LYS A 93 3.84 -2.63 1.63
C LYS A 93 3.95 -4.01 2.31
N LYS A 94 2.85 -4.74 2.40
CA LYS A 94 2.76 -6.04 3.10
C LYS A 94 2.79 -7.24 2.16
N SER A 95 2.90 -7.00 0.86
CA SER A 95 2.95 -8.03 -0.17
C SER A 95 4.21 -7.86 -1.00
N ALA A 96 4.62 -8.93 -1.67
CA ALA A 96 5.71 -8.94 -2.63
C ALA A 96 5.39 -9.93 -3.77
N VAL A 97 6.12 -9.79 -4.87
CA VAL A 97 5.97 -10.66 -6.04
C VAL A 97 6.79 -11.92 -5.78
N CYS A 98 6.22 -13.07 -6.10
CA CYS A 98 6.93 -14.34 -6.14
C CYS A 98 7.84 -14.37 -7.38
N ASP A 99 9.13 -14.64 -7.19
CA ASP A 99 10.10 -14.70 -8.29
C ASP A 99 9.91 -15.92 -9.21
N GLY A 100 9.20 -16.95 -8.72
CA GLY A 100 8.87 -18.14 -9.51
C GLY A 100 7.65 -17.99 -10.43
N CYS A 101 6.52 -17.47 -9.90
CA CYS A 101 5.27 -17.39 -10.67
C CYS A 101 4.84 -15.97 -11.06
N GLY A 102 5.50 -14.93 -10.56
CA GLY A 102 5.15 -13.53 -10.83
C GLY A 102 3.90 -13.03 -10.11
N GLU A 103 3.17 -13.90 -9.40
CA GLU A 103 2.01 -13.51 -8.60
C GLU A 103 2.42 -12.73 -7.35
N ARG A 104 1.61 -11.75 -6.97
CA ARG A 104 1.84 -10.97 -5.76
C ARG A 104 1.12 -11.64 -4.60
N VAL A 105 1.84 -11.95 -3.53
CA VAL A 105 1.33 -12.63 -2.34
C VAL A 105 1.74 -11.88 -1.07
N TRP A 106 1.11 -12.19 0.07
CA TRP A 106 1.50 -11.63 1.35
C TRP A 106 2.96 -11.95 1.66
N SER A 107 3.76 -10.96 2.06
CA SER A 107 5.20 -11.15 2.30
C SER A 107 5.49 -12.19 3.39
N ARG A 108 4.59 -12.35 4.37
CA ARG A 108 4.66 -13.39 5.41
C ARG A 108 4.49 -14.83 4.89
N GLU A 109 4.03 -14.97 3.65
CA GLU A 109 3.79 -16.26 2.99
C GLU A 109 4.87 -16.58 1.96
N LEU A 110 5.83 -15.67 1.77
CA LEU A 110 7.01 -15.91 0.96
C LEU A 110 8.05 -16.69 1.76
N VAL A 111 8.80 -17.51 1.03
CA VAL A 111 9.94 -18.28 1.51
C VAL A 111 11.16 -17.76 0.75
N GLU A 112 12.20 -17.39 1.50
CA GLU A 112 13.48 -16.96 0.91
C GLU A 112 14.27 -18.20 0.49
N VAL A 113 14.81 -18.15 -0.72
CA VAL A 113 15.61 -19.22 -1.32
C VAL A 113 17.00 -19.26 -0.69
N GLY A 114 17.45 -20.46 -0.32
CA GLY A 114 18.79 -20.70 0.22
C GLY A 114 19.87 -20.82 -0.84
N ALA A 115 21.14 -20.80 -0.42
CA ALA A 115 22.30 -20.85 -1.31
C ALA A 115 22.44 -22.14 -2.15
N ASP A 116 21.77 -23.22 -1.74
CA ASP A 116 21.87 -24.54 -2.38
C ASP A 116 20.87 -24.74 -3.54
N SER A 117 20.05 -23.74 -3.87
CA SER A 117 19.08 -23.85 -4.96
C SER A 117 19.76 -23.94 -6.33
N LEU A 118 19.25 -24.83 -7.17
CA LEU A 118 19.70 -24.99 -8.56
C LEU A 118 18.86 -24.18 -9.55
N SER A 119 17.69 -23.69 -9.15
CA SER A 119 16.72 -23.03 -10.03
C SER A 119 16.58 -21.52 -9.78
N PHE A 120 16.96 -21.06 -8.59
CA PHE A 120 16.80 -19.69 -8.13
C PHE A 120 18.09 -19.20 -7.48
N PHE A 121 18.24 -17.89 -7.36
CA PHE A 121 19.37 -17.29 -6.67
C PHE A 121 19.08 -17.14 -5.18
N GLU A 122 20.14 -17.15 -4.37
CA GLU A 122 20.05 -16.82 -2.95
C GLU A 122 19.43 -15.43 -2.76
N GLY A 123 18.41 -15.36 -1.88
CA GLY A 123 17.66 -14.13 -1.61
C GLY A 123 16.44 -13.89 -2.51
N ASP A 124 16.23 -14.73 -3.55
CA ASP A 124 14.95 -14.77 -4.25
C ASP A 124 13.83 -15.19 -3.28
N VAL A 125 12.60 -14.75 -3.54
CA VAL A 125 11.44 -15.04 -2.69
C VAL A 125 10.34 -15.76 -3.45
N LEU A 126 9.96 -16.93 -2.94
CA LEU A 126 8.96 -17.80 -3.57
C LEU A 126 7.69 -17.89 -2.73
N CYS A 127 6.53 -17.95 -3.37
CA CYS A 127 5.31 -18.35 -2.69
C CYS A 127 5.41 -19.82 -2.26
N ARG A 128 4.66 -20.21 -1.22
CA ARG A 128 4.70 -21.58 -0.67
C ARG A 128 4.49 -22.69 -1.70
N ARG A 129 3.73 -22.41 -2.77
CA ARG A 129 3.52 -23.37 -3.86
C ARG A 129 4.81 -23.58 -4.65
N CYS A 130 5.39 -22.50 -5.16
CA CYS A 130 6.65 -22.57 -5.91
C CYS A 130 7.78 -23.14 -5.04
N ALA A 131 7.88 -22.71 -3.79
CA ALA A 131 8.88 -23.23 -2.87
C ALA A 131 8.80 -24.77 -2.74
N ARG A 132 7.58 -25.33 -2.60
CA ARG A 132 7.39 -26.80 -2.55
C ARG A 132 7.70 -27.49 -3.87
N GLU A 133 7.28 -26.91 -5.00
CA GLU A 133 7.53 -27.47 -6.34
C GLU A 133 9.03 -27.53 -6.66
N HIS A 134 9.83 -26.63 -6.07
CA HIS A 134 11.26 -26.52 -6.30
C HIS A 134 12.15 -27.03 -5.15
N GLY A 135 11.57 -27.52 -4.05
CA GLY A 135 12.32 -28.12 -2.93
C GLY A 135 12.93 -27.12 -1.95
N GLU A 136 12.38 -25.91 -1.86
CA GLU A 136 12.84 -24.80 -1.02
C GLU A 136 12.07 -24.68 0.31
N ALA A 137 11.11 -25.57 0.60
CA ALA A 137 10.20 -25.51 1.76
C ALA A 137 10.01 -26.85 2.48
#